data_AF-A0A9P7KM48-F1
#
_entry.id   AF-A0A9P7KM48-F1
#
_cell.length_a   1.000
_cell.length_b   1.000
_cell.length_c   1.000
_cell.angle_alpha   90.00
_cell.angle_beta   90.00
_cell.angle_gamma   90.00
#
_symmetry.space_group_name_H-M   'P 1'
#
loop_
_entity.id
_entity.type
_entity.pdbx_description
1 polymer ?
#
loop_
_entity_poly.entity_id
_entity_poly.type
_entity_poly.pdbx_seq_one_letter_code
_entity_poly.pdbx_strand_id
1 'polypeptide(L)'
;MSSDLRAALEALKVAELRAILKKAHINPSSRAKKIELVTEITESQAAIDTYYAIHPPPPPPKEPSPAPAATPLPQETEEDKRRKRAERFGIPLVEPQVEPQVPKPSPLDDPEKTKARAERFGTVQKRPATVDPVDPEEQERRRKRAERFGITVTPV
;
A
#
# COMPACT_ATOMS: atom_id res chain seq x y z
N MET A 1 1.34 -17.84 27.09
CA MET A 1 2.45 -16.86 27.22
C MET A 1 3.46 -16.99 26.08
N SER A 2 4.27 -18.07 25.98
CA SER A 2 5.24 -18.17 24.86
C SER A 2 4.61 -18.36 23.48
N SER A 3 3.49 -19.08 23.38
CA SER A 3 2.82 -19.33 22.09
C SER A 3 2.23 -18.04 21.50
N ASP A 4 1.63 -17.21 22.34
CA ASP A 4 0.96 -15.95 21.94
C ASP A 4 1.97 -14.90 21.51
N LEU A 5 3.09 -14.77 22.24
CA LEU A 5 4.20 -13.91 21.88
C LEU A 5 4.80 -14.30 20.53
N ARG A 6 5.02 -15.60 20.30
CA ARG A 6 5.53 -16.10 19.03
C ARG A 6 4.60 -15.76 17.86
N ALA A 7 3.29 -15.97 18.02
CA ALA A 7 2.31 -15.62 16.99
C ALA A 7 2.32 -14.11 16.69
N ALA A 8 2.45 -13.28 17.73
CA ALA A 8 2.55 -11.84 17.57
C ALA A 8 3.84 -11.45 16.80
N LEU A 9 4.99 -12.05 17.13
CA LEU A 9 6.26 -11.85 16.40
C LEU A 9 6.18 -12.36 14.94
N GLU A 10 5.49 -13.46 14.68
CA GLU A 10 5.25 -13.97 13.33
C GLU A 10 4.31 -13.07 12.51
N ALA A 11 3.53 -12.19 13.14
CA ALA A 11 2.72 -11.17 12.44
C ALA A 11 3.54 -9.94 12.01
N LEU A 12 4.65 -9.63 12.70
CA LEU A 12 5.51 -8.49 12.37
C LEU A 12 6.29 -8.70 11.06
N LYS A 13 6.74 -7.59 10.45
CA LYS A 13 7.61 -7.68 9.27
C LYS A 13 9.05 -8.03 9.67
N VAL A 14 9.79 -8.68 8.77
CA VAL A 14 11.22 -9.02 8.99
C VAL A 14 12.06 -7.79 9.38
N ALA A 15 11.74 -6.62 8.82
CA ALA A 15 12.41 -5.37 9.17
C ALA A 15 12.19 -4.96 10.63
N GLU A 16 10.99 -5.18 11.18
CA GLU A 16 10.66 -4.85 12.56
C GLU A 16 11.31 -5.85 13.53
N LEU A 17 11.32 -7.14 13.19
CA LEU A 17 12.05 -8.17 13.97
C LEU A 17 13.54 -7.84 14.06
N ARG A 18 14.16 -7.40 12.95
CA ARG A 18 15.56 -6.94 12.95
C ARG A 18 15.75 -5.67 13.78
N ALA A 19 14.77 -4.75 13.77
CA ALA A 19 14.83 -3.53 14.56
C ALA A 19 14.77 -3.80 16.07
N ILE A 20 13.92 -4.75 16.51
CA ILE A 20 13.82 -5.20 17.90
C ILE A 20 15.17 -5.75 18.36
N LEU A 21 15.76 -6.68 17.61
CA LEU A 21 17.07 -7.26 17.93
C LEU A 21 18.16 -6.18 18.01
N LYS A 22 18.21 -5.29 17.01
CA LYS A 22 19.19 -4.18 17.00
C LYS A 22 19.03 -3.24 18.20
N LYS A 23 17.80 -2.95 18.63
CA LYS A 23 17.50 -2.11 19.80
C LYS A 23 17.86 -2.81 21.12
N ALA A 24 17.75 -4.13 21.16
CA ALA A 24 18.24 -4.97 22.25
C ALA A 24 19.77 -5.18 22.21
N HIS A 25 20.49 -4.49 21.32
CA HIS A 25 21.92 -4.65 21.09
C HIS A 25 22.35 -6.07 20.65
N ILE A 26 21.42 -6.83 20.07
CA ILE A 26 21.67 -8.14 19.47
C ILE A 26 21.77 -7.93 17.97
N ASN A 27 22.87 -8.34 17.36
CA ASN A 27 23.10 -8.11 15.94
C ASN A 27 22.44 -9.23 15.12
N PRO A 28 21.29 -9.00 14.46
CA PRO A 28 20.62 -10.06 13.71
C PRO A 28 21.44 -10.46 12.49
N SER A 29 21.56 -11.77 12.25
CA SER A 29 22.23 -12.27 11.04
C SER A 29 21.52 -11.75 9.77
N SER A 30 22.29 -11.18 8.84
CA SER A 30 21.76 -10.55 7.63
C SER A 30 21.06 -11.53 6.69
N ARG A 31 21.37 -12.82 6.79
CA ARG A 31 20.76 -13.92 6.03
C ARG A 31 19.74 -14.74 6.82
N ALA A 32 19.47 -14.37 8.07
CA ALA A 32 18.52 -15.10 8.90
C ALA A 32 17.11 -15.06 8.30
N LYS A 33 16.46 -16.23 8.29
CA LYS A 33 15.05 -16.36 7.91
C LYS A 33 14.17 -15.74 9.00
N LYS A 34 12.94 -15.40 8.64
CA LYS A 34 11.96 -14.83 9.60
C LYS A 34 11.84 -15.67 10.87
N ILE A 35 11.77 -16.99 10.71
CA ILE A 35 11.63 -17.94 11.82
C ILE A 35 12.83 -17.83 12.78
N GLU A 36 14.05 -17.73 12.25
CA GLU A 36 15.28 -17.63 13.06
C GLU A 36 15.33 -16.33 13.86
N LEU A 37 14.87 -15.22 13.28
CA LEU A 37 14.75 -13.95 13.99
C LEU A 37 13.70 -14.03 15.11
N VAL A 38 12.57 -14.71 14.86
CA VAL A 38 11.54 -14.93 15.88
C VAL A 38 12.09 -15.81 17.01
N THR A 39 12.80 -16.89 16.69
CA THR A 39 13.40 -17.76 17.71
C THR A 39 14.40 -16.99 18.58
N GLU A 40 15.24 -16.17 17.96
CA GLU A 40 16.24 -15.36 18.68
C GLU A 40 15.60 -14.31 19.59
N ILE A 41 14.49 -13.69 19.17
CA ILE A 41 13.71 -12.78 20.02
C ILE A 41 13.06 -13.54 21.17
N THR A 42 12.51 -14.74 20.94
CA THR A 42 11.90 -15.53 22.02
C THR A 42 12.90 -16.11 23.02
N GLU A 43 14.15 -16.31 22.60
CA GLU A 43 15.23 -16.82 23.45
C GLU A 43 15.88 -15.69 24.27
N SER A 44 15.89 -14.45 23.78
CA SER A 44 16.49 -13.31 24.46
C SER A 44 15.47 -12.44 25.21
N GLN A 45 15.57 -12.41 26.55
CA GLN A 45 14.70 -11.57 27.39
C GLN A 45 14.81 -10.08 27.06
N ALA A 46 16.01 -9.57 26.73
CA ALA A 46 16.19 -8.17 26.34
C ALA A 46 15.42 -7.82 25.05
N ALA A 47 15.31 -8.78 24.11
CA ALA A 47 14.53 -8.63 22.90
C ALA A 47 13.02 -8.67 23.19
N ILE A 48 12.59 -9.50 24.14
CA ILE A 48 11.20 -9.55 24.61
C ILE A 48 10.79 -8.21 25.27
N ASP A 49 11.65 -7.66 26.13
CA ASP A 49 11.36 -6.39 26.83
C ASP A 49 11.29 -5.22 25.85
N THR A 50 12.20 -5.18 24.87
CA THR A 50 12.15 -4.17 23.80
C THR A 50 10.94 -4.35 22.89
N TYR A 51 10.52 -5.58 22.61
CA TYR A 51 9.26 -5.86 21.93
C TYR A 51 8.07 -5.30 22.70
N TYR A 52 7.94 -5.58 24.01
CA TYR A 52 6.83 -5.06 24.82
C TYR A 52 6.89 -3.53 25.02
N ALA A 53 8.07 -2.94 25.02
CA ALA A 53 8.22 -1.48 25.05
C ALA A 53 7.70 -0.80 23.75
N ILE A 54 7.68 -1.54 22.63
CA ILE A 54 7.16 -1.06 21.34
C ILE A 54 5.70 -1.50 21.13
N HIS A 55 5.35 -2.70 21.61
CA HIS A 55 4.06 -3.37 21.49
C HIS A 55 3.56 -3.75 22.89
N PRO A 56 3.00 -2.80 23.65
CA PRO A 56 2.45 -3.13 24.95
C PRO A 56 1.38 -4.21 24.79
N PRO A 57 1.44 -5.31 25.55
CA PRO A 57 0.42 -6.35 25.46
C PRO A 57 -0.94 -5.72 25.80
N PRO A 58 -2.01 -6.09 25.07
CA PRO A 58 -3.34 -5.62 25.44
C PRO A 58 -3.59 -5.97 26.91
N PRO A 59 -4.11 -5.03 27.72
CA PRO A 59 -4.33 -5.30 29.14
C PRO A 59 -5.19 -6.55 29.29
N PRO A 60 -4.90 -7.44 30.26
CA PRO A 60 -5.71 -8.62 30.50
C PRO A 60 -7.16 -8.18 30.77
N PRO A 61 -8.17 -8.91 30.26
CA PRO A 61 -9.57 -8.56 30.46
C PRO A 61 -9.89 -8.57 31.96
N LYS A 62 -10.03 -7.38 32.54
CA LYS A 62 -10.64 -7.20 33.86
C LYS A 62 -12.15 -7.44 33.71
N GLU A 63 -12.65 -8.47 34.38
CA GLU A 63 -14.08 -8.65 34.70
C GLU A 63 -14.64 -7.45 35.50
N PRO A 64 -15.98 -7.25 35.49
CA PRO A 64 -16.62 -5.99 35.13
C PRO A 64 -16.73 -4.99 36.28
N SER A 65 -16.49 -3.72 35.97
CA SER A 65 -16.95 -2.57 36.77
C SER A 65 -17.52 -1.54 35.79
N PRO A 66 -18.66 -0.90 36.11
CA PRO A 66 -19.60 -0.43 35.10
C PRO A 66 -19.06 0.76 34.31
N ALA A 67 -19.46 0.81 33.04
CA ALA A 67 -19.19 1.86 32.07
C ALA A 67 -19.40 3.28 32.65
N PRO A 68 -18.62 4.27 32.17
CA PRO A 68 -19.05 4.87 30.89
C PRO A 68 -17.90 5.11 29.90
N ALA A 69 -18.35 5.26 28.65
CA ALA A 69 -17.69 5.93 27.53
C ALA A 69 -16.61 5.13 26.77
N ALA A 70 -17.05 4.63 25.62
CA ALA A 70 -16.23 4.34 24.46
C ALA A 70 -15.27 5.50 24.17
N THR A 71 -13.97 5.22 24.08
CA THR A 71 -13.02 6.09 23.39
C THR A 71 -13.18 5.82 21.90
N PRO A 72 -13.74 6.77 21.11
CA PRO A 72 -13.82 6.60 19.67
C PRO A 72 -12.40 6.72 19.11
N LEU A 73 -11.98 5.76 18.28
CA LEU A 73 -10.89 5.97 17.34
C LEU A 73 -11.21 7.26 16.56
N PRO A 74 -10.29 8.23 16.43
CA PRO A 74 -10.54 9.37 15.57
C PRO A 74 -10.69 8.83 14.15
N GLN A 75 -11.94 8.79 13.68
CA GLN A 75 -12.26 8.56 12.29
C GLN A 75 -11.63 9.72 11.53
N GLU A 76 -10.44 9.52 10.96
CA GLU A 76 -9.88 10.50 10.03
C GLU A 76 -10.89 10.65 8.91
N THR A 77 -11.53 11.82 8.89
CA THR A 77 -12.59 12.14 7.97
C THR A 77 -12.02 12.15 6.55
N GLU A 78 -12.84 11.90 5.53
CA GLU A 78 -12.38 11.97 4.14
C GLU A 78 -11.78 13.35 3.80
N GLU A 79 -12.15 14.38 4.55
CA GLU A 79 -11.63 15.74 4.47
C GLU A 79 -10.17 15.82 4.94
N ASP A 80 -9.82 15.14 6.04
CA ASP A 80 -8.45 15.07 6.54
C ASP A 80 -7.51 14.39 5.54
N LYS A 81 -7.98 13.33 4.88
CA LYS A 81 -7.21 12.63 3.83
C LYS A 81 -7.01 13.50 2.60
N ARG A 82 -8.04 14.28 2.22
CA ARG A 82 -7.94 15.25 1.11
C ARG A 82 -6.97 16.38 1.45
N ARG A 83 -7.02 16.89 2.68
CA ARG A 83 -6.11 17.94 3.16
C ARG A 83 -4.67 17.48 3.16
N LYS A 84 -4.36 16.30 3.70
CA LYS A 84 -3.01 15.71 3.69
C LYS A 84 -2.48 15.50 2.27
N ARG A 85 -3.36 15.12 1.32
CA ARG A 85 -2.98 15.01 -0.10
C ARG A 85 -2.69 16.38 -0.69
N ALA A 86 -3.58 17.36 -0.51
CA ALA A 86 -3.41 18.72 -1.01
C ALA A 86 -2.09 19.33 -0.52
N GLU A 87 -1.77 19.16 0.76
CA GLU A 87 -0.49 19.55 1.37
C GLU A 87 0.71 18.84 0.74
N ARG A 88 0.63 17.52 0.51
CA ARG A 88 1.70 16.75 -0.16
C ARG A 88 2.00 17.25 -1.57
N PHE A 89 0.99 17.72 -2.29
CA PHE A 89 1.15 18.24 -3.64
C PHE A 89 1.31 19.77 -3.68
N GLY A 90 1.30 20.45 -2.51
CA GLY A 90 1.38 21.91 -2.42
C GLY A 90 0.20 22.63 -3.10
N ILE A 91 -0.94 21.95 -3.25
CA ILE A 91 -2.13 22.48 -3.91
C ILE A 91 -3.07 23.00 -2.82
N PRO A 92 -3.65 24.21 -2.94
CA PRO A 92 -4.68 24.67 -2.01
C PRO A 92 -5.89 23.73 -2.03
N LEU A 93 -6.37 23.33 -0.85
CA LEU A 93 -7.58 22.51 -0.71
C LEU A 93 -8.80 23.35 -1.10
N VAL A 94 -9.24 23.22 -2.36
CA VAL A 94 -10.47 23.84 -2.85
C VAL A 94 -11.65 23.11 -2.22
N GLU A 95 -12.38 23.78 -1.34
CA GLU A 95 -13.62 23.27 -0.76
C GLU A 95 -14.66 23.03 -1.86
N PRO A 96 -15.40 21.91 -1.83
CA PRO A 96 -16.45 21.67 -2.80
C PRO A 96 -17.61 22.64 -2.54
N GLN A 97 -17.61 23.80 -3.19
CA GLN A 97 -18.83 24.60 -3.30
C GLN A 97 -19.89 23.79 -4.05
N VAL A 98 -21.05 23.64 -3.43
CA VAL A 98 -22.20 22.82 -3.88
C VAL A 98 -22.97 23.51 -5.01
N GLU A 99 -22.26 24.03 -6.00
CA GLU A 99 -22.89 24.44 -7.24
C GLU A 99 -22.51 23.44 -8.33
N PRO A 100 -23.49 22.84 -9.04
CA PRO A 100 -23.21 22.03 -10.21
C PRO A 100 -22.67 22.94 -11.32
N GLN A 101 -21.40 23.30 -11.21
CA GLN A 101 -20.63 23.78 -12.35
C GLN A 101 -20.40 22.55 -13.21
N VAL A 102 -21.32 22.36 -14.16
CA VAL A 102 -21.06 21.62 -15.38
C VAL A 102 -19.63 22.00 -15.80
N PRO A 103 -18.67 21.07 -15.84
CA PRO A 103 -17.35 21.42 -16.32
C PRO A 103 -17.59 21.94 -17.74
N LYS A 104 -17.48 23.26 -17.92
CA LYS A 104 -17.35 23.81 -19.26
C LYS A 104 -16.17 23.04 -19.83
N PRO A 105 -16.33 22.26 -20.92
CA PRO A 105 -15.18 21.67 -21.56
C PRO A 105 -14.30 22.87 -21.90
N SER A 106 -13.17 23.02 -21.20
CA SER A 106 -12.20 24.04 -21.56
C SER A 106 -11.85 23.74 -23.01
N PRO A 107 -12.27 24.58 -23.97
CA PRO A 107 -11.72 24.48 -25.31
C PRO A 107 -10.22 24.76 -25.15
N LEU A 108 -9.37 24.19 -26.01
CA LEU A 108 -7.91 24.38 -26.05
C LEU A 108 -7.08 23.24 -25.44
N ASP A 109 -7.40 21.99 -25.76
CA ASP A 109 -6.30 21.10 -26.15
C ASP A 109 -5.76 21.65 -27.48
N ASP A 110 -4.73 22.48 -27.40
CA ASP A 110 -4.10 23.06 -28.59
C ASP A 110 -3.73 21.94 -29.58
N PRO A 111 -4.03 22.10 -30.89
CA PRO A 111 -3.74 21.08 -31.89
C PRO A 111 -2.24 20.74 -31.94
N GLU A 112 -1.37 21.63 -31.47
CA GLU A 112 0.07 21.38 -31.35
C GLU A 112 0.43 20.49 -30.17
N LYS A 113 -0.24 20.61 -29.02
CA LYS A 113 0.01 19.74 -27.85
C LYS A 113 -0.47 18.32 -28.14
N THR A 114 -1.60 18.18 -28.82
CA THR A 114 -2.12 16.88 -29.24
C THR A 114 -1.22 16.24 -30.32
N LYS A 115 -0.73 17.03 -31.29
CA LYS A 115 0.29 16.56 -32.26
C LYS A 115 1.61 16.18 -31.59
N ALA A 116 2.15 17.02 -30.70
CA ALA A 116 3.39 16.75 -29.98
C ALA A 116 3.27 15.48 -29.10
N ARG A 117 2.11 15.25 -28.48
CA ARG A 117 1.82 13.99 -27.79
C ARG A 117 1.71 12.82 -28.77
N ALA A 118 1.05 13.00 -29.90
CA ALA A 118 0.96 11.97 -30.93
C ALA A 118 2.33 11.61 -31.53
N GLU A 119 3.23 12.57 -31.66
CA GLU A 119 4.62 12.34 -32.08
C GLU A 119 5.44 11.64 -30.99
N ARG A 120 5.26 12.03 -29.71
CA ARG A 120 5.94 11.38 -28.57
C ARG A 120 5.46 9.96 -28.32
N PHE A 121 4.17 9.70 -28.48
CA PHE A 121 3.51 8.45 -28.07
C PHE A 121 2.98 7.64 -29.25
N GLY A 122 3.17 8.10 -30.50
CA GLY A 122 2.94 7.31 -31.71
C GLY A 122 1.48 7.10 -32.10
N THR A 123 0.54 7.95 -31.70
CA THR A 123 -0.88 7.86 -32.12
C THR A 123 -1.15 8.58 -33.43
N VAL A 124 -0.31 8.39 -34.45
CA VAL A 124 -0.52 8.98 -35.77
C VAL A 124 -1.14 7.94 -36.69
N GLN A 125 -2.38 8.24 -37.09
CA GLN A 125 -3.21 7.54 -38.06
C GLN A 125 -3.68 6.15 -37.63
N LYS A 126 -4.99 5.88 -37.78
CA LYS A 126 -5.53 4.51 -37.93
C LYS A 126 -4.81 3.87 -39.12
N ARG A 127 -3.63 3.30 -38.88
CA ARG A 127 -3.07 2.32 -39.81
C ARG A 127 -4.03 1.13 -39.77
N PRO A 128 -4.44 0.57 -40.93
CA PRO A 128 -5.08 -0.74 -40.90
C PRO A 128 -4.14 -1.65 -40.10
N ALA A 129 -4.69 -2.39 -39.14
CA ALA A 129 -3.92 -3.23 -38.24
C ALA A 129 -2.92 -4.03 -39.08
N THR A 130 -1.63 -3.70 -38.98
CA THR A 130 -0.61 -4.55 -39.56
C THR A 130 -0.71 -5.85 -38.79
N VAL A 131 -1.06 -6.91 -39.52
CA VAL A 131 -1.17 -8.28 -39.02
C VAL A 131 0.24 -8.82 -38.79
N ASP A 132 1.05 -8.07 -38.06
CA ASP A 132 2.33 -8.55 -37.58
C ASP A 132 1.99 -9.64 -36.55
N PRO A 133 2.41 -10.90 -36.77
CA PRO A 133 2.09 -11.98 -35.85
C PRO A 133 2.63 -11.59 -34.47
N VAL A 134 1.72 -11.43 -33.51
CA VAL A 134 2.09 -11.14 -32.13
C VAL A 134 3.04 -12.23 -31.67
N ASP A 135 4.24 -11.84 -31.27
CA ASP A 135 5.25 -12.75 -30.75
C ASP A 135 4.63 -13.65 -29.67
N PRO A 136 4.83 -14.99 -29.71
CA PRO A 136 4.30 -15.91 -28.71
C PRO A 136 4.50 -15.46 -27.26
N GLU A 137 5.61 -14.77 -26.94
CA GLU A 137 5.87 -14.26 -25.58
C GLU A 137 4.87 -13.16 -25.16
N GLU A 138 4.47 -12.28 -26.08
CA GLU A 138 3.54 -11.18 -25.80
C GLU A 138 2.10 -11.70 -25.66
N GLN A 139 1.74 -12.75 -26.39
CA GLN A 139 0.44 -13.42 -26.22
C GLN A 139 0.30 -14.02 -24.82
N GLU A 140 1.36 -14.61 -24.27
CA GLU A 140 1.34 -15.11 -22.89
C GLU A 140 1.23 -13.98 -21.87
N ARG A 141 1.94 -12.87 -22.06
CA ARG A 141 1.80 -11.68 -21.20
C ARG A 141 0.38 -11.12 -21.24
N ARG A 142 -0.24 -11.11 -22.42
CA ARG A 142 -1.63 -10.71 -22.60
C ARG A 142 -2.60 -11.67 -21.91
N ARG A 143 -2.38 -12.99 -22.01
CA ARG A 143 -3.17 -14.01 -21.28
C ARG A 143 -3.02 -13.89 -19.77
N LYS A 144 -1.80 -13.79 -19.25
CA LYS A 144 -1.53 -13.59 -17.80
C LYS A 144 -2.18 -12.31 -17.27
N ARG A 145 -2.14 -11.22 -18.05
CA ARG A 145 -2.85 -9.99 -17.68
C ARG A 145 -4.35 -10.25 -17.64
N ALA A 146 -4.89 -10.87 -18.68
CA ALA A 146 -6.31 -11.13 -18.76
C ALA A 146 -6.83 -12.05 -17.64
N GLU A 147 -6.07 -13.06 -17.22
CA GLU A 147 -6.36 -13.88 -16.03
C GLU A 147 -6.39 -13.03 -14.75
N ARG A 148 -5.43 -12.12 -14.58
CA ARG A 148 -5.40 -11.21 -13.41
C ARG A 148 -6.61 -10.27 -13.38
N PHE A 149 -7.15 -9.92 -14.54
CA PHE A 149 -8.25 -8.96 -14.66
C PHE A 149 -9.60 -9.64 -14.97
N GLY A 150 -9.65 -10.96 -15.10
CA GLY A 150 -10.87 -11.70 -15.47
C GLY A 150 -11.42 -11.34 -16.86
N ILE A 151 -10.58 -10.86 -17.77
CA ILE A 151 -10.99 -10.43 -19.11
C ILE A 151 -10.82 -11.61 -20.07
N THR A 152 -11.76 -11.81 -20.98
CA THR A 152 -11.60 -12.77 -22.07
C THR A 152 -10.68 -12.18 -23.15
N VAL A 153 -9.50 -12.78 -23.38
CA VAL A 153 -8.66 -12.43 -24.54
C VAL A 153 -9.30 -13.04 -25.77
N THR A 154 -10.07 -12.26 -26.51
CA THR A 154 -10.49 -12.66 -27.86
C THR A 154 -9.25 -12.64 -28.77
N PRO A 155 -8.86 -13.77 -29.38
CA PRO A 155 -7.85 -13.75 -30.42
C PRO A 155 -8.39 -12.93 -31.60
N VAL A 156 -7.60 -11.95 -32.05
CA VAL A 156 -7.82 -11.20 -33.29
C VAL A 156 -6.96 -11.83 -34.36
#